data_AF-A0A069D561-F1
#
_entry.id   AF-A0A069D561-F1
#
_cell.length_a   1.000
_cell.length_b   1.000
_cell.length_c   1.000
_cell.angle_alpha   90.00
_cell.angle_beta   90.00
_cell.angle_gamma   90.00
#
_symmetry.space_group_name_H-M   'P 1'
#
loop_
_entity.id
_entity.type
_entity.pdbx_description
1 polymer ?
#
loop_
_entity_poly.entity_id
_entity_poly.type
_entity_poly.pdbx_seq_one_letter_code
_entity_poly.pdbx_strand_id
1 'polypeptide(L)'
;MTASGTFGYGEEFEDFIDVSRIGGIIVKGTTLHKREGNPYPRMAETPAGMLNAVGLQNKGVHYFADHIYPRIKHIDTNIIVNVSGSAIEDYVETAQIINSLDKISAIELNISCPNVKEGGMAFGVTTTGAAV
;
A
#
# COMPACT_ATOMS: atom_id res chain seq x y z
N MET A 1 3.11 15.33 -0.72
CA MET A 1 2.81 13.95 -0.30
C MET A 1 2.76 13.09 -1.55
N THR A 2 3.25 11.85 -1.50
CA THR A 2 3.23 10.93 -2.64
C THR A 2 1.97 10.06 -2.62
N ALA A 3 1.57 9.51 -3.77
CA ALA A 3 0.46 8.56 -3.87
C ALA A 3 0.98 7.11 -3.72
N SER A 4 0.21 6.25 -3.04
CA SER A 4 0.58 4.83 -2.91
C SER A 4 0.80 4.18 -4.27
N GLY A 5 1.84 3.34 -4.36
CA GLY A 5 2.18 2.61 -5.58
C GLY A 5 2.98 3.42 -6.61
N THR A 6 3.21 4.72 -6.38
CA THR A 6 4.01 5.58 -7.28
C THR A 6 5.42 5.86 -6.78
N PHE A 7 5.70 5.56 -5.50
CA PHE A 7 6.93 5.98 -4.83
C PHE A 7 7.62 4.86 -4.03
N GLY A 8 7.32 3.59 -4.34
CA GLY A 8 7.92 2.44 -3.66
C GLY A 8 7.71 2.50 -2.14
N TYR A 9 8.82 2.41 -1.41
CA TYR A 9 8.89 2.63 0.04
C TYR A 9 9.60 3.94 0.42
N GLY A 10 10.06 4.71 -0.57
CA GLY A 10 10.76 5.99 -0.41
C GLY A 10 12.28 5.86 -0.59
N GLU A 11 12.87 4.77 -0.06
CA GLU A 11 14.32 4.51 -0.14
C GLU A 11 14.84 4.48 -1.59
N GLU A 12 14.01 4.06 -2.55
CA GLU A 12 14.38 4.00 -3.96
C GLU A 12 14.62 5.37 -4.62
N PHE A 13 14.21 6.46 -3.96
CA PHE A 13 14.34 7.83 -4.47
C PHE A 13 15.39 8.67 -3.73
N GLU A 14 16.05 8.11 -2.72
CA GLU A 14 17.08 8.80 -1.91
C GLU A 14 18.29 9.25 -2.74
N ASP A 15 18.61 8.52 -3.81
CA ASP A 15 19.70 8.87 -4.74
C ASP A 15 19.39 10.12 -5.58
N PHE A 16 18.12 10.53 -5.67
CA PHE A 16 17.67 11.62 -6.54
C PHE A 16 17.25 12.87 -5.77
N ILE A 17 16.65 12.69 -4.60
CA ILE A 17 16.17 13.78 -3.75
C ILE A 17 16.33 13.44 -2.28
N ASP A 18 16.45 14.49 -1.46
CA ASP A 18 16.26 14.36 -0.02
C ASP A 18 14.78 14.10 0.28
N VAL A 19 14.46 12.83 0.56
CA VAL A 19 13.09 12.34 0.80
C VAL A 19 12.45 12.94 2.07
N SER A 20 13.25 13.43 3.03
CA SER A 20 12.73 14.11 4.23
C SER A 20 11.99 15.41 3.91
N ARG A 21 12.26 16.02 2.74
CA ARG A 21 11.58 17.23 2.28
C ARG A 21 10.15 16.99 1.80
N ILE A 22 9.77 15.74 1.55
CA ILE A 22 8.39 15.38 1.20
C ILE A 22 7.61 15.29 2.51
N GLY A 23 6.56 16.09 2.71
CA GLY A 23 5.80 16.09 3.97
C GLY A 23 5.02 14.81 4.32
N GLY A 24 5.03 13.80 3.44
CA GLY A 24 4.46 12.49 3.72
C GLY A 24 4.61 11.51 2.55
N ILE A 25 4.95 10.27 2.87
CA ILE A 25 5.15 9.19 1.92
C ILE A 25 4.08 8.13 2.19
N ILE A 26 3.21 7.90 1.21
CA ILE A 26 2.27 6.79 1.25
C ILE A 26 2.94 5.61 0.58
N VAL A 27 3.41 4.67 1.39
CA VAL A 27 4.17 3.52 0.88
C VAL A 27 3.27 2.57 0.10
N LYS A 28 3.91 1.70 -0.66
CA LYS A 28 3.24 0.69 -1.48
C LYS A 28 2.26 -0.16 -0.68
N GLY A 29 1.12 -0.46 -1.32
CA GLY A 29 0.05 -1.30 -0.75
C GLY A 29 0.58 -2.61 -0.17
N THR A 30 0.25 -2.81 1.09
CA THR A 30 0.67 -3.95 1.91
C THR A 30 -0.55 -4.83 2.19
N THR A 31 -0.38 -6.14 1.96
CA THR A 31 -1.41 -7.15 2.25
C THR A 31 -0.89 -8.12 3.31
N LEU A 32 -1.80 -8.86 3.95
CA LEU A 32 -1.42 -9.87 4.95
C LEU A 32 -0.40 -10.87 4.38
N HIS A 33 -0.72 -11.41 3.20
CA HIS A 33 0.13 -12.35 2.48
C HIS A 33 0.83 -11.70 1.29
N LYS A 34 1.96 -12.28 0.89
CA LYS A 34 2.70 -11.89 -0.31
C LYS A 34 1.82 -12.01 -1.57
N ARG A 35 1.96 -11.05 -2.48
CA ARG A 35 1.32 -11.06 -3.80
C ARG A 35 2.35 -10.86 -4.89
N GLU A 36 2.34 -11.70 -5.92
CA GLU A 36 3.22 -11.55 -7.10
C GLU A 36 2.75 -10.45 -8.07
N GLY A 37 1.47 -10.06 -7.99
CA GLY A 37 0.84 -9.16 -8.94
C GLY A 37 0.37 -9.86 -10.22
N ASN A 38 -0.12 -9.09 -11.17
CA ASN A 38 -0.68 -9.63 -12.42
C ASN A 38 0.41 -10.06 -13.42
N PRO A 39 0.11 -10.83 -14.46
CA PRO A 39 1.04 -11.05 -15.56
C PRO A 39 1.45 -9.75 -16.28
N TYR A 40 2.56 -9.79 -17.02
CA TYR A 40 2.95 -8.69 -17.91
C TYR A 40 2.18 -8.76 -19.25
N PRO A 41 1.97 -7.62 -19.94
CA PRO A 41 2.35 -6.25 -19.57
C PRO A 41 1.45 -5.64 -18.49
N ARG A 42 2.04 -4.83 -17.60
CA ARG A 42 1.33 -4.21 -16.45
C ARG A 42 1.09 -2.71 -16.61
N MET A 43 1.62 -2.08 -17.65
CA MET A 43 1.56 -0.64 -17.86
C MET A 43 1.40 -0.34 -19.35
N ALA A 44 0.66 0.70 -19.67
CA ALA A 44 0.50 1.22 -21.02
C ALA A 44 0.35 2.74 -20.97
N GLU A 45 1.02 3.46 -21.88
CA GLU A 45 0.88 4.90 -22.01
C GLU A 45 -0.45 5.27 -22.67
N THR A 46 -1.00 6.43 -22.28
CA THR A 46 -2.18 7.03 -22.90
C THR A 46 -1.94 8.52 -23.12
N PRO A 47 -2.69 9.21 -24.00
CA PRO A 47 -2.62 10.66 -24.07
C PRO A 47 -2.81 11.29 -22.69
N ALA A 48 -1.81 12.07 -22.26
CA ALA A 48 -1.76 12.72 -20.95
C ALA A 48 -1.85 11.79 -19.72
N GLY A 49 -1.41 10.52 -19.83
CA GLY A 49 -1.40 9.62 -18.68
C GLY A 49 -0.88 8.21 -18.95
N MET A 50 -1.26 7.29 -18.07
CA MET A 50 -0.95 5.87 -18.22
C MET A 50 -2.01 5.00 -17.54
N LEU A 51 -2.16 3.77 -18.03
CA LEU A 51 -2.88 2.70 -17.38
C LEU A 51 -1.89 1.80 -16.63
N ASN A 52 -2.31 1.28 -15.48
CA ASN A 52 -1.57 0.26 -14.75
C ASN A 52 -2.48 -0.89 -14.29
N ALA A 53 -1.92 -2.10 -14.27
CA ALA A 53 -2.54 -3.32 -13.80
C ALA A 53 -1.54 -4.10 -12.96
N VAL A 54 -0.88 -3.47 -11.98
CA VAL A 54 0.19 -4.09 -11.18
C VAL A 54 -0.32 -5.30 -10.38
N GLY A 55 -1.58 -5.28 -9.95
CA GLY A 55 -2.19 -6.37 -9.17
C GLY A 55 -1.73 -6.45 -7.71
N LEU A 56 -1.36 -5.29 -7.13
CA LEU A 56 -0.87 -5.17 -5.75
C LEU A 56 0.33 -6.06 -5.42
N GLN A 57 1.31 -6.16 -6.31
CA GLN A 57 2.54 -6.91 -6.03
C GLN A 57 3.25 -6.37 -4.78
N ASN A 58 3.35 -7.17 -3.72
CA ASN A 58 4.02 -6.80 -2.47
C ASN A 58 4.52 -8.05 -1.73
N LYS A 59 5.40 -7.87 -0.75
CA LYS A 59 6.05 -8.98 -0.03
C LYS A 59 5.28 -9.49 1.20
N GLY A 60 4.13 -8.90 1.51
CA GLY A 60 3.35 -9.17 2.71
C GLY A 60 3.77 -8.31 3.90
N VAL A 61 2.86 -8.17 4.86
CA VAL A 61 3.02 -7.28 6.02
C VAL A 61 4.15 -7.68 6.96
N HIS A 62 4.38 -8.98 7.17
CA HIS A 62 5.49 -9.45 8.00
C HIS A 62 6.84 -9.10 7.38
N TYR A 63 7.01 -9.30 6.07
CA TYR A 63 8.23 -8.90 5.38
C TYR A 63 8.43 -7.38 5.44
N PHE A 64 7.35 -6.60 5.33
CA PHE A 64 7.42 -5.16 5.52
C PHE A 64 7.92 -4.82 6.92
N ALA A 65 7.30 -5.36 7.97
CA ALA A 65 7.66 -5.10 9.37
C ALA A 65 9.09 -5.51 9.72
N ASP A 66 9.52 -6.69 9.26
CA ASP A 66 10.79 -7.28 9.67
C ASP A 66 11.98 -6.77 8.86
N HIS A 67 11.77 -6.31 7.63
CA HIS A 67 12.86 -6.02 6.70
C HIS A 67 12.80 -4.62 6.10
N ILE A 68 11.63 -4.15 5.67
CA ILE A 68 11.51 -2.85 4.98
C ILE A 68 11.42 -1.72 6.00
N TYR A 69 10.51 -1.84 6.97
CA TYR A 69 10.28 -0.85 8.01
C TYR A 69 11.56 -0.43 8.76
N PRO A 70 12.46 -1.35 9.19
CA PRO A 70 13.72 -0.97 9.83
C PRO A 70 14.62 -0.09 8.97
N ARG A 71 14.52 -0.20 7.64
CA ARG A 71 15.30 0.62 6.70
C ARG A 71 14.69 1.99 6.48
N ILE A 72 13.37 2.15 6.57
CA ILE A 72 12.71 3.44 6.24
C ILE A 72 12.30 4.25 7.47
N LYS A 73 12.21 3.66 8.66
CA LYS A 73 11.71 4.33 9.89
C LYS A 73 12.56 5.50 10.39
N HIS A 74 13.76 5.67 9.83
CA HIS A 74 14.68 6.75 10.18
C HIS A 74 14.45 8.01 9.35
N ILE A 75 13.68 7.93 8.25
CA ILE A 75 13.34 9.06 7.40
C ILE A 75 12.49 10.04 8.21
N ASP A 76 12.92 11.30 8.27
CA ASP A 76 12.24 12.37 9.01
C ASP A 76 11.04 12.92 8.22
N THR A 77 10.01 12.08 8.05
CA THR A 77 8.74 12.45 7.43
C THR A 77 7.58 11.57 7.92
N ASN A 78 6.35 11.93 7.55
CA ASN A 78 5.18 11.10 7.80
C ASN A 78 5.16 9.88 6.89
N ILE A 79 5.31 8.69 7.47
CA ILE A 79 5.09 7.44 6.75
C ILE A 79 3.64 7.00 6.96
N ILE A 80 2.94 6.79 5.85
CA ILE A 80 1.55 6.32 5.82
C ILE A 80 1.55 4.97 5.10
N VAL A 81 0.97 3.95 5.71
CA VAL A 81 0.94 2.60 5.10
C VAL A 81 -0.40 2.36 4.43
N ASN A 82 -0.38 2.16 3.11
CA ASN A 82 -1.53 1.67 2.37
C ASN A 82 -1.78 0.20 2.70
N VAL A 83 -2.95 -0.11 3.25
CA VAL A 83 -3.36 -1.47 3.65
C VAL A 83 -4.45 -1.96 2.69
N SER A 84 -4.26 -3.16 2.17
CA SER A 84 -5.19 -3.81 1.25
C SER A 84 -5.38 -5.28 1.60
N GLY A 85 -6.53 -5.84 1.25
CA GLY A 85 -6.94 -7.18 1.62
C GLY A 85 -8.06 -7.69 0.71
N SER A 86 -8.32 -8.99 0.76
CA SER A 86 -9.37 -9.64 -0.02
C SER A 86 -10.58 -10.01 0.84
N ALA A 87 -10.41 -10.02 2.17
CA ALA A 87 -11.45 -10.16 3.18
C ALA A 87 -11.18 -9.20 4.36
N ILE A 88 -12.20 -8.90 5.16
CA ILE A 88 -12.11 -7.98 6.31
C ILE A 88 -11.02 -8.43 7.29
N GLU A 89 -10.92 -9.73 7.52
CA GLU A 89 -9.93 -10.31 8.42
C GLU A 89 -8.49 -9.98 7.97
N ASP A 90 -8.24 -9.98 6.65
CA ASP A 90 -6.94 -9.58 6.09
C ASP A 90 -6.62 -8.12 6.43
N TYR A 91 -7.60 -7.22 6.34
CA TYR A 91 -7.41 -5.80 6.67
C TYR A 91 -7.14 -5.61 8.15
N VAL A 92 -7.92 -6.26 9.01
CA VAL A 92 -7.77 -6.17 10.47
C VAL A 92 -6.40 -6.66 10.90
N GLU A 93 -5.99 -7.85 10.47
CA GLU A 93 -4.70 -8.43 10.86
C GLU A 93 -3.53 -7.61 10.33
N THR A 94 -3.60 -7.17 9.06
CA THR A 94 -2.57 -6.28 8.48
C THR A 94 -2.48 -4.98 9.26
N ALA A 95 -3.61 -4.33 9.55
CA ALA A 95 -3.65 -3.07 10.29
C ALA A 95 -3.13 -3.21 11.73
N GLN A 96 -3.42 -4.33 12.41
CA GLN A 96 -2.88 -4.62 13.75
C GLN A 96 -1.35 -4.72 13.74
N ILE A 97 -0.77 -5.40 12.76
CA ILE A 97 0.68 -5.51 12.62
C ILE A 97 1.29 -4.14 12.34
N ILE A 98 0.72 -3.37 11.41
CA ILE A 98 1.20 -2.01 11.12
C ILE A 98 1.10 -1.08 12.34
N ASN A 99 0.01 -1.15 13.09
CA ASN A 99 -0.19 -0.35 14.31
C ASN A 99 0.79 -0.71 15.44
N SER A 100 1.44 -1.87 15.38
CA SER A 100 2.49 -2.26 16.34
C SER A 100 3.84 -1.62 16.05
N LEU A 101 4.02 -1.03 14.85
CA LEU A 101 5.25 -0.37 14.44
C LEU A 101 5.27 1.08 14.94
N ASP A 102 6.41 1.54 15.46
CA ASP A 102 6.58 2.93 15.84
C ASP A 102 6.60 3.86 14.61
N LYS A 103 6.37 5.16 14.80
CA LYS A 103 6.54 6.19 13.77
C LYS A 103 5.79 5.99 12.44
N ILE A 104 4.75 5.15 12.41
CA ILE A 104 3.76 5.15 11.34
C ILE A 104 2.69 6.19 11.67
N SER A 105 2.59 7.24 10.86
CA SER A 105 1.70 8.38 11.14
C SER A 105 0.22 8.04 10.89
N ALA A 106 -0.06 7.15 9.92
CA ALA A 106 -1.41 6.71 9.62
C ALA A 106 -1.46 5.41 8.80
N ILE A 107 -2.64 4.81 8.77
CA ILE A 107 -3.03 3.74 7.84
C ILE A 107 -3.97 4.32 6.79
N GLU A 108 -3.70 4.05 5.51
CA GLU A 108 -4.60 4.34 4.39
C GLU A 108 -5.28 3.03 3.97
N LEU A 109 -6.60 2.89 4.18
CA LEU A 109 -7.33 1.70 3.75
C LEU A 109 -7.65 1.75 2.25
N ASN A 110 -7.11 0.79 1.50
CA ASN A 110 -7.36 0.65 0.08
C ASN A 110 -8.55 -0.29 -0.18
N ILE A 111 -9.74 0.29 -0.18
CA ILE A 111 -11.02 -0.41 -0.36
C ILE A 111 -11.44 -0.56 -1.84
N SER A 112 -10.55 -0.28 -2.80
CA SER A 112 -10.84 -0.43 -4.23
C SER A 112 -10.69 -1.87 -4.73
N CYS A 113 -10.27 -2.79 -3.87
CA CYS A 113 -9.97 -4.17 -4.26
C CYS A 113 -11.22 -5.03 -4.25
N PRO A 114 -11.38 -5.95 -5.22
CA PRO A 114 -12.55 -6.81 -5.30
C PRO A 114 -12.62 -7.72 -4.08
N ASN A 115 -13.72 -7.63 -3.33
CA ASN A 115 -14.03 -8.51 -2.23
C ASN A 115 -14.43 -9.88 -2.78
N VAL A 116 -13.67 -10.93 -2.46
CA VAL A 116 -13.95 -12.29 -2.95
C VAL A 116 -15.17 -12.90 -2.26
N LYS A 117 -15.47 -12.48 -1.02
CA LYS A 117 -16.63 -12.97 -0.26
C LYS A 117 -17.96 -12.45 -0.80
N GLU A 118 -17.97 -11.35 -1.55
CA GLU A 118 -19.17 -10.74 -2.16
C GLU A 118 -19.16 -10.77 -3.71
N GLY A 119 -18.56 -11.81 -4.30
CA GLY A 119 -18.64 -12.01 -5.75
C GLY A 119 -17.83 -10.99 -6.57
N GLY A 120 -16.82 -10.36 -5.97
CA GLY A 120 -15.87 -9.49 -6.66
C GLY A 120 -16.19 -7.99 -6.64
N MET A 121 -17.23 -7.54 -5.93
CA MET A 121 -17.46 -6.10 -5.74
C MET A 121 -16.43 -5.49 -4.78
N ALA A 122 -15.96 -4.28 -5.07
CA ALA A 122 -15.02 -3.59 -4.20
C ALA A 122 -15.73 -3.03 -2.94
N PHE A 123 -15.08 -3.08 -1.78
CA PHE A 123 -15.63 -2.57 -0.51
C PHE A 123 -16.08 -1.10 -0.62
N GLY A 124 -15.37 -0.30 -1.41
CA GLY A 124 -15.65 1.14 -1.58
C GLY A 124 -16.86 1.52 -2.43
N VAL A 125 -17.69 0.58 -2.90
CA VAL A 125 -18.84 0.91 -3.77
C VAL A 125 -20.17 1.01 -3.02
N THR A 126 -20.23 0.65 -1.74
CA THR A 126 -21.41 0.81 -0.89
C THR A 126 -21.03 1.35 0.49
N THR A 127 -21.93 2.10 1.13
CA THR A 127 -21.72 2.57 2.50
C THR A 127 -21.64 1.42 3.50
N THR A 128 -22.41 0.36 3.27
CA THR A 128 -22.37 -0.85 4.10
C THR A 128 -21.02 -1.54 3.99
N GLY A 129 -20.51 -1.76 2.78
CA GLY A 129 -19.22 -2.39 2.54
C GLY A 129 -18.01 -1.57 3.03
N ALA A 130 -18.14 -0.24 3.10
CA ALA A 130 -17.10 0.65 3.63
C ALA A 130 -17.14 0.81 5.16
N ALA A 131 -18.26 0.46 5.81
CA ALA A 131 -18.45 0.60 7.26
C ALA A 131 -18.05 -0.65 8.06
N VAL A 132 -17.57 -1.70 7.39
CA VAL A 132 -17.19 -3.00 7.99
C VAL A 132 -15.73 -3.03 8.40
#